data_AF-A0A454FT02-F1
#
_entry.id   AF-A0A454FT02-F1
#
_cell.length_a   1.000
_cell.length_b   1.000
_cell.length_c   1.000
_cell.angle_alpha   90.00
_cell.angle_beta   90.00
_cell.angle_gamma   90.00
#
_symmetry.space_group_name_H-M   'P 1'
#
loop_
_entity.id
_entity.type
_entity.pdbx_description
1 polymer ?
#
loop_
_entity_poly.entity_id
_entity_poly.type
_entity_poly.pdbx_seq_one_letter_code
_entity_poly.pdbx_strand_id
1 'polypeptide(L)'
;MQHLTVSTDNDSTLYQAKAKWGTPRVVKDVRFVVRLTTGSGNEGDPVRLVTTATTSETEYAFHELPLGDYTLTVRAINGYGQQGEPASVAFSIQAPEAPSTIEMTPGYFQITVTPHQTVYDASVQYEFWYSATQLATAADIQSKAQYLGVGSFWIKDGLKPLHDAWFYVRSVNLAGKSVFAEASGRPGDDAKGYLDFFKGLITETYLGTELLKKIDLTENNASKLQQFSKEWQDANDKWSATWGVKIEQTKDGKYYVAGLGLSMEDTPDGKISQFLVAADRIAYINPANGNETPGFVMQGDQIIMNEEFLKYLSAPTITSGGNPPAFSLTPDGKLTAKNADISGHINAVSGSFTGEINATSGKFSGVIEAREFVGDICGSKVMQGVSIRETNDERSTSTRYTDSATYQIGKTITVMANCERNGGTGAITVTININGQVKTAEVMPYTAGIPAMYQTVVFSVYTTSPVVDISVSLRVRGQYTTSASVWPLVMVSRSGSNFTN
;
A
#
# COMPACT_ATOMS: atom_id res chain seq x y z
N MET A 1 21.39 3.48 23.86
CA MET A 1 21.27 2.55 22.72
C MET A 1 20.26 1.49 23.10
N GLN A 2 19.34 1.11 22.20
CA GLN A 2 18.40 -0.01 22.42
C GLN A 2 18.34 -0.87 21.16
N HIS A 3 17.89 -2.12 21.26
CA HIS A 3 17.63 -3.00 20.11
C HIS A 3 18.85 -3.21 19.17
N LEU A 4 20.06 -3.40 19.70
CA LEU A 4 21.20 -3.81 18.89
C LEU A 4 20.97 -5.25 18.41
N THR A 5 20.85 -5.43 17.09
CA THR A 5 20.68 -6.74 16.45
C THR A 5 21.69 -6.92 15.33
N VAL A 6 22.05 -8.17 15.05
CA VAL A 6 22.93 -8.56 13.94
C VAL A 6 22.25 -9.66 13.15
N SER A 7 22.27 -9.52 11.83
CA SER A 7 21.90 -10.58 10.87
C SER A 7 23.08 -10.87 9.96
N THR A 8 23.27 -12.12 9.55
CA THR A 8 24.36 -12.52 8.65
C THR A 8 23.82 -12.93 7.28
N ASP A 9 24.51 -12.52 6.21
CA ASP A 9 24.16 -12.80 4.81
C ASP A 9 25.43 -13.05 3.96
N ASN A 10 25.30 -13.44 2.68
CA ASN A 10 26.43 -13.74 1.80
C ASN A 10 26.73 -12.59 0.82
N ASP A 11 27.99 -12.19 0.72
CA ASP A 11 28.51 -11.37 -0.39
C ASP A 11 29.61 -12.15 -1.13
N SER A 12 29.19 -12.80 -2.21
CA SER A 12 29.98 -13.45 -3.28
C SER A 12 30.94 -14.59 -2.89
N THR A 13 31.68 -14.55 -1.77
CA THR A 13 32.56 -15.64 -1.30
C THR A 13 32.84 -15.66 0.22
N LEU A 14 32.46 -14.61 0.96
CA LEU A 14 32.71 -14.45 2.39
C LEU A 14 31.47 -13.88 3.10
N TYR A 15 31.40 -14.00 4.43
CA TYR A 15 30.21 -13.63 5.19
C TYR A 15 30.08 -12.13 5.42
N GLN A 16 28.85 -11.64 5.33
CA GLN A 16 28.46 -10.29 5.75
C GLN A 16 27.74 -10.38 7.10
N ALA A 17 27.97 -9.42 7.98
CA ALA A 17 27.14 -9.20 9.18
C ALA A 17 26.57 -7.78 9.15
N LYS A 18 25.25 -7.64 9.08
CA LYS A 18 24.55 -6.36 9.14
C LYS A 18 24.06 -6.11 10.55
N ALA A 19 24.56 -5.04 11.17
CA ALA A 19 24.16 -4.55 12.47
C ALA A 19 23.12 -3.44 12.34
N LYS A 20 22.09 -3.46 13.19
CA LYS A 20 21.09 -2.39 13.32
C LYS A 20 20.88 -2.06 14.79
N TRP A 21 20.64 -0.79 15.12
CA TRP A 21 20.36 -0.36 16.49
C TRP A 21 19.41 0.83 16.55
N GLY A 22 18.72 0.99 17.69
CA GLY A 22 17.82 2.09 17.97
C GLY A 22 18.43 3.17 18.86
N THR A 23 18.07 4.42 18.58
CA THR A 23 18.36 5.58 19.43
C THR A 23 17.07 6.10 20.09
N PRO A 24 16.93 6.03 21.42
CA PRO A 24 15.68 6.40 22.10
C PRO A 24 15.35 7.91 22.07
N ARG A 25 16.28 8.78 21.62
CA ARG A 25 16.06 10.22 21.42
C ARG A 25 16.86 10.71 20.21
N VAL A 26 16.29 11.63 19.43
CA VAL A 26 17.02 12.35 18.37
C VAL A 26 17.98 13.32 19.03
N VAL A 27 19.27 12.98 19.05
CA VAL A 27 20.33 13.86 19.52
C VAL A 27 21.02 14.40 18.27
N LYS A 28 21.04 15.73 18.11
CA LYS A 28 21.79 16.38 17.01
C LYS A 28 23.28 16.04 17.14
N ASP A 29 23.93 15.79 16.02
CA ASP A 29 25.37 15.57 15.89
C ASP A 29 25.93 14.34 16.62
N VAL A 30 25.18 13.24 16.69
CA VAL A 30 25.68 11.94 17.17
C VAL A 30 26.28 11.11 16.05
N ARG A 31 27.44 10.52 16.32
CA ARG A 31 28.07 9.45 15.51
C ARG A 31 28.16 8.17 16.34
N PHE A 32 28.33 7.04 15.69
CA PHE A 32 28.45 5.73 16.31
C PHE A 32 29.80 5.12 15.95
N VAL A 33 30.56 4.71 16.97
CA VAL A 33 31.71 3.82 16.78
C VAL A 33 31.23 2.39 16.92
N VAL A 34 31.39 1.66 15.84
CA VAL A 34 31.07 0.25 15.70
C VAL A 34 32.39 -0.52 15.78
N ARG A 35 32.47 -1.53 16.66
CA ARG A 35 33.67 -2.32 16.91
C ARG A 35 33.31 -3.80 16.89
N LEU A 36 33.94 -4.56 16.01
CA LEU A 36 33.79 -6.01 15.92
C LEU A 36 35.04 -6.69 16.45
N THR A 37 34.88 -7.61 17.40
CA THR A 37 35.97 -8.39 17.97
C THR A 37 35.69 -9.89 17.88
N THR A 38 36.73 -10.71 17.93
CA THR A 38 36.66 -12.18 17.99
C THR A 38 37.52 -12.71 19.14
N GLY A 39 37.30 -13.96 19.54
CA GLY A 39 37.97 -14.59 20.68
C GLY A 39 37.20 -14.42 22.00
N SER A 40 37.25 -15.45 22.83
CA SER A 40 36.52 -15.59 24.10
C SER A 40 37.06 -14.73 25.25
N GLY A 41 38.26 -14.17 25.10
CA GLY A 41 38.89 -13.29 26.10
C GLY A 41 39.58 -14.01 27.25
N ASN A 42 39.75 -15.32 27.16
CA ASN A 42 40.47 -16.14 28.13
C ASN A 42 41.98 -16.18 27.82
N GLU A 43 42.82 -16.62 28.77
CA GLU A 43 44.28 -16.67 28.62
C GLU A 43 44.76 -17.43 27.36
N GLY A 44 43.99 -18.45 26.93
CA GLY A 44 44.27 -19.23 25.72
C GLY A 44 43.67 -18.67 24.42
N ASP A 45 42.76 -17.70 24.49
CA ASP A 45 42.04 -17.14 23.34
C ASP A 45 41.69 -15.65 23.58
N PRO A 46 42.68 -14.76 23.45
CA PRO A 46 42.52 -13.34 23.78
C PRO A 46 41.61 -12.63 22.77
N VAL A 47 40.86 -11.63 23.23
CA VAL A 47 40.01 -10.80 22.35
C VAL A 47 40.85 -10.05 21.32
N ARG A 48 40.58 -10.28 20.04
CA ARG A 48 41.22 -9.62 18.91
C ARG A 48 40.25 -8.68 18.21
N LEU A 49 40.75 -7.51 17.80
CA LEU A 49 39.98 -6.60 16.97
C LEU A 49 39.90 -7.15 15.55
N VAL A 50 38.69 -7.30 15.02
CA VAL A 50 38.45 -7.65 13.62
C VAL A 50 38.40 -6.37 12.80
N THR A 51 37.51 -5.45 13.16
CA THR A 51 37.38 -4.16 12.49
C THR A 51 36.68 -3.13 13.36
N THR A 52 36.84 -1.85 13.01
CA THR A 52 36.11 -0.74 13.63
C THR A 52 35.78 0.33 12.60
N ALA A 53 34.60 0.95 12.76
CA ALA A 53 34.13 2.00 11.87
C ALA A 53 33.39 3.07 12.65
N THR A 54 33.33 4.28 12.07
CA THR A 54 32.48 5.37 12.58
C THR A 54 31.41 5.68 11.55
N THR A 55 30.15 5.74 11.96
CA THR A 55 29.01 6.04 11.07
C THR A 55 28.04 7.03 11.73
N SER A 56 27.33 7.83 10.93
CA SER A 56 26.16 8.61 11.39
C SER A 56 24.85 7.83 11.29
N GLU A 57 24.86 6.72 10.54
CA GLU A 57 23.70 5.86 10.36
C GLU A 57 23.45 4.99 11.59
N THR A 58 22.22 4.50 11.73
CA THR A 58 21.83 3.52 12.77
C THR A 58 21.97 2.07 12.32
N GLU A 59 22.71 1.85 11.24
CA GLU A 59 23.08 0.55 10.72
C GLU A 59 24.51 0.53 10.18
N TYR A 60 25.13 -0.64 10.18
CA TYR A 60 26.45 -0.85 9.60
C TYR A 60 26.61 -2.29 9.11
N ALA A 61 27.21 -2.47 7.94
CA ALA A 61 27.48 -3.78 7.38
C ALA A 61 28.98 -4.09 7.39
N PHE A 62 29.33 -5.22 8.00
CA PHE A 62 30.66 -5.82 7.92
C PHE A 62 30.68 -6.82 6.79
N HIS A 63 31.71 -6.78 5.96
CA HIS A 63 31.90 -7.70 4.84
C HIS A 63 33.14 -8.55 5.10
N GLU A 64 33.29 -9.62 4.32
CA GLU A 64 34.50 -10.45 4.32
C GLU A 64 34.83 -11.11 5.67
N LEU A 65 33.81 -11.43 6.48
CA LEU A 65 34.00 -12.07 7.78
C LEU A 65 34.33 -13.56 7.61
N PRO A 66 35.35 -14.10 8.29
CA PRO A 66 35.58 -15.54 8.40
C PRO A 66 34.50 -16.29 9.20
N LEU A 67 34.61 -17.62 9.26
CA LEU A 67 33.88 -18.41 10.25
C LEU A 67 34.45 -18.12 11.65
N GLY A 68 33.58 -18.03 12.64
CA GLY A 68 33.98 -17.84 14.04
C GLY A 68 32.92 -17.15 14.90
N ASP A 69 33.28 -16.98 16.17
CA ASP A 69 32.47 -16.25 17.15
C ASP A 69 32.90 -14.79 17.22
N TYR A 70 31.91 -13.92 17.20
CA TYR A 70 32.09 -12.47 17.15
C TYR A 70 31.32 -11.79 18.27
N THR A 71 31.90 -10.71 18.79
CA THR A 71 31.21 -9.74 19.64
C THR A 71 31.21 -8.39 18.94
N LEU A 72 30.02 -7.88 18.67
CA LEU A 72 29.81 -6.54 18.19
C LEU A 72 29.57 -5.60 19.36
N THR A 73 30.28 -4.48 19.41
CA THR A 73 30.06 -3.38 20.34
C THR A 73 29.80 -2.08 19.60
N VAL A 74 28.74 -1.36 19.96
CA VAL A 74 28.42 -0.04 19.39
C VAL A 74 28.35 1.02 20.49
N ARG A 75 29.04 2.14 20.28
CA ARG A 75 29.09 3.30 21.19
C ARG A 75 28.68 4.58 20.48
N ALA A 76 27.78 5.36 21.08
CA ALA A 76 27.43 6.69 20.59
C ALA A 76 28.47 7.73 21.03
N ILE A 77 28.75 8.70 20.16
CA ILE A 77 29.67 9.83 20.38
C ILE A 77 28.92 11.11 20.02
N ASN A 78 28.88 12.09 20.92
CA ASN A 78 28.24 13.39 20.63
C ASN A 78 29.21 14.38 19.94
N GLY A 79 28.71 15.55 19.53
CA GLY A 79 29.50 16.61 18.88
C GLY A 79 30.66 17.18 19.72
N TYR A 80 30.74 16.87 21.01
CA TYR A 80 31.85 17.22 21.92
C TYR A 80 32.85 16.06 22.13
N GLY A 81 32.68 14.95 21.42
CA GLY A 81 33.54 13.76 21.55
C GLY A 81 33.25 12.90 22.77
N GLN A 82 32.19 13.18 23.54
CA GLN A 82 31.82 12.38 24.71
C GLN A 82 31.17 11.07 24.27
N GLN A 83 31.62 9.96 24.83
CA GLN A 83 31.12 8.62 24.53
C GLN A 83 30.01 8.21 25.51
N GLY A 84 28.94 7.63 25.00
CA GLY A 84 27.90 6.98 25.80
C GLY A 84 28.24 5.52 26.14
N GLU A 85 27.38 4.91 26.95
CA GLU A 85 27.47 3.49 27.30
C GLU A 85 27.42 2.58 26.05
N PRO A 86 28.28 1.54 25.98
CA PRO A 86 28.27 0.58 24.88
C PRO A 86 27.03 -0.34 24.93
N ALA A 87 26.50 -0.66 23.76
CA ALA A 87 25.66 -1.84 23.57
C ALA A 87 26.51 -2.94 22.91
N SER A 88 26.40 -4.18 23.37
CA SER A 88 27.10 -5.32 22.77
C SER A 88 26.18 -6.51 22.51
N VAL A 89 26.47 -7.26 21.45
CA VAL A 89 25.79 -8.50 21.09
C VAL A 89 26.80 -9.50 20.54
N ALA A 90 26.67 -10.76 20.94
CA ALA A 90 27.47 -11.85 20.39
C ALA A 90 26.70 -12.55 19.26
N PHE A 91 27.41 -12.98 18.23
CA PHE A 91 26.89 -13.79 17.14
C PHE A 91 27.97 -14.73 16.61
N SER A 92 27.57 -15.81 15.95
CA SER A 92 28.49 -16.82 15.42
C SER A 92 28.24 -17.06 13.94
N ILE A 93 29.30 -17.34 13.21
CA ILE A 93 29.26 -17.76 11.81
C ILE A 93 29.92 -19.15 11.76
N GLN A 94 29.11 -20.20 11.85
CA GLN A 94 29.60 -21.59 11.86
C GLN A 94 28.58 -22.54 11.24
N ALA A 95 29.07 -23.66 10.70
CA ALA A 95 28.22 -24.73 10.20
C ALA A 95 27.27 -25.19 11.32
N PRO A 96 26.02 -25.56 11.00
CA PRO A 96 25.05 -25.88 12.02
C PRO A 96 25.30 -27.28 12.59
N GLU A 97 24.82 -27.52 13.80
CA GLU A 97 24.76 -28.88 14.35
C GLU A 97 23.72 -29.72 13.59
N ALA A 98 23.90 -31.05 13.63
CA ALA A 98 22.91 -31.95 13.05
C ALA A 98 21.58 -31.86 13.80
N PRO A 99 20.44 -32.19 13.15
CA PRO A 99 19.16 -32.24 13.85
C PRO A 99 19.27 -33.13 15.08
N SER A 100 18.86 -32.63 16.24
CA SER A 100 18.92 -33.38 17.49
C SER A 100 17.79 -34.39 17.62
N THR A 101 16.70 -34.17 16.90
CA THR A 101 15.56 -35.08 16.84
C THR A 101 14.90 -34.98 15.47
N ILE A 102 14.37 -36.10 14.97
CA ILE A 102 13.57 -36.15 13.76
C ILE A 102 12.23 -36.77 14.15
N GLU A 103 11.17 -35.97 14.12
CA GLU A 103 9.81 -36.46 14.28
C GLU A 103 9.35 -37.12 12.97
N MET A 104 8.73 -38.29 13.10
CA MET A 104 8.17 -39.02 11.97
C MET A 104 6.67 -39.22 12.18
N THR A 105 5.87 -38.70 11.24
CA THR A 105 4.41 -38.84 11.27
C THR A 105 3.95 -39.74 10.11
N PRO A 106 3.53 -40.99 10.39
CA PRO A 106 3.05 -41.90 9.36
C PRO A 106 1.69 -41.50 8.79
N GLY A 107 1.54 -41.62 7.47
CA GLY A 107 0.27 -41.66 6.74
C GLY A 107 0.14 -42.94 5.92
N TYR A 108 -0.95 -43.13 5.19
CA TYR A 108 -1.22 -44.37 4.46
C TYR A 108 -0.11 -44.72 3.44
N PHE A 109 0.28 -43.84 2.53
CA PHE A 109 1.39 -44.15 1.60
C PHE A 109 2.56 -43.19 1.74
N GLN A 110 2.65 -42.56 2.90
CA GLN A 110 3.59 -41.48 3.12
C GLN A 110 4.10 -41.41 4.55
N ILE A 111 5.22 -40.73 4.73
CA ILE A 111 5.72 -40.32 6.04
C ILE A 111 6.12 -38.86 5.94
N THR A 112 5.66 -38.05 6.90
CA THR A 112 6.16 -36.69 7.13
C THR A 112 7.37 -36.75 8.05
N VAL A 113 8.46 -36.10 7.66
CA VAL A 113 9.74 -36.06 8.36
C VAL A 113 10.01 -34.63 8.79
N THR A 114 10.03 -34.38 10.10
CA THR A 114 10.18 -33.04 10.68
C THR A 114 11.41 -33.01 11.61
N PRO A 115 12.54 -32.43 11.17
CA PRO A 115 13.73 -32.28 11.99
C PRO A 115 13.62 -31.10 12.97
N HIS A 116 14.28 -31.24 14.13
CA HIS A 116 14.35 -30.23 15.17
C HIS A 116 15.80 -29.99 15.61
N GLN A 117 16.14 -28.72 15.85
CA GLN A 117 17.41 -28.30 16.45
C GLN A 117 17.33 -28.31 17.98
N THR A 118 18.47 -28.49 18.65
CA THR A 118 18.56 -28.32 20.11
C THR A 118 18.33 -26.86 20.50
N VAL A 119 18.87 -25.93 19.71
CA VAL A 119 18.65 -24.49 19.83
C VAL A 119 18.13 -23.98 18.50
N TYR A 120 16.99 -23.29 18.52
CA TYR A 120 16.41 -22.75 17.30
C TYR A 120 17.35 -21.73 16.64
N ASP A 121 17.68 -21.98 15.37
CA ASP A 121 18.43 -21.07 14.50
C ASP A 121 17.64 -20.89 13.20
N ALA A 122 17.18 -19.67 12.96
CA ALA A 122 16.36 -19.33 11.79
C ALA A 122 17.13 -19.40 10.46
N SER A 123 18.46 -19.41 10.49
CA SER A 123 19.30 -19.57 9.30
C SER A 123 19.44 -21.02 8.84
N VAL A 124 19.01 -21.98 9.66
CA VAL A 124 19.15 -23.41 9.38
C VAL A 124 17.98 -23.91 8.55
N GLN A 125 18.31 -24.49 7.41
CA GLN A 125 17.44 -25.33 6.59
C GLN A 125 17.88 -26.80 6.72
N TYR A 126 17.10 -27.73 6.19
CA TYR A 126 17.45 -29.15 6.21
C TYR A 126 17.44 -29.74 4.80
N GLU A 127 18.46 -30.52 4.50
CA GLU A 127 18.49 -31.37 3.30
C GLU A 127 17.99 -32.78 3.66
N PHE A 128 17.17 -33.38 2.81
CA PHE A 128 16.50 -34.66 3.06
C PHE A 128 16.88 -35.73 2.04
N TRP A 129 17.11 -36.95 2.53
CA TRP A 129 17.32 -38.15 1.73
C TRP A 129 16.46 -39.30 2.21
N TYR A 130 16.11 -40.19 1.29
CA TYR A 130 15.35 -41.41 1.53
C TYR A 130 16.06 -42.64 0.98
N SER A 131 15.99 -43.74 1.71
CA SER A 131 16.39 -45.06 1.23
C SER A 131 15.42 -46.13 1.71
N ALA A 132 15.18 -47.12 0.85
CA ALA A 132 14.42 -48.33 1.19
C ALA A 132 15.26 -49.37 1.97
N THR A 133 16.55 -49.10 2.20
CA THR A 133 17.44 -49.91 3.06
C THR A 133 18.33 -48.99 3.89
N GLN A 134 18.74 -49.44 5.08
CA GLN A 134 19.67 -48.69 5.92
C GLN A 134 21.05 -48.53 5.24
N LEU A 135 21.68 -47.37 5.42
CA LEU A 135 22.97 -46.98 4.87
C LEU A 135 23.84 -46.46 6.02
N ALA A 136 25.07 -46.96 6.13
CA ALA A 136 25.89 -46.71 7.31
C ALA A 136 26.80 -45.47 7.22
N THR A 137 27.04 -44.93 6.02
CA THR A 137 28.04 -43.87 5.82
C THR A 137 27.49 -42.70 5.01
N ALA A 138 28.04 -41.49 5.25
CA ALA A 138 27.68 -40.30 4.49
C ALA A 138 27.91 -40.46 2.97
N ALA A 139 28.99 -41.16 2.58
CA ALA A 139 29.27 -41.45 1.18
C ALA A 139 28.21 -42.37 0.56
N ASP A 140 27.75 -43.39 1.29
CA ASP A 140 26.65 -44.26 0.85
C ASP A 140 25.33 -43.48 0.75
N ILE A 141 25.01 -42.64 1.73
CA ILE A 141 23.81 -41.80 1.71
C ILE A 141 23.79 -40.92 0.46
N GLN A 142 24.89 -40.22 0.19
CA GLN A 142 24.97 -39.29 -0.95
C GLN A 142 24.98 -39.98 -2.32
N SER A 143 25.39 -41.25 -2.40
CA SER A 143 25.49 -41.99 -3.67
C SER A 143 24.32 -42.93 -3.95
N LYS A 144 23.69 -43.47 -2.90
CA LYS A 144 22.65 -44.51 -3.01
C LYS A 144 21.27 -44.05 -2.56
N ALA A 145 21.17 -43.09 -1.62
CA ALA A 145 19.87 -42.60 -1.18
C ALA A 145 19.29 -41.62 -2.20
N GLN A 146 17.96 -41.60 -2.32
CA GLN A 146 17.24 -40.63 -3.11
C GLN A 146 17.28 -39.27 -2.41
N TYR A 147 17.85 -38.26 -3.07
CA TYR A 147 17.73 -36.88 -2.61
C TYR A 147 16.29 -36.40 -2.80
N LEU A 148 15.70 -35.86 -1.74
CA LEU A 148 14.32 -35.40 -1.73
C LEU A 148 14.25 -33.88 -1.97
N GLY A 149 15.08 -33.12 -1.26
CA GLY A 149 15.16 -31.67 -1.42
C GLY A 149 15.60 -30.96 -0.15
N VAL A 150 15.36 -29.65 -0.12
CA VAL A 150 15.63 -28.76 1.02
C VAL A 150 14.31 -28.22 1.57
N GLY A 151 14.18 -28.15 2.89
CA GLY A 151 13.02 -27.52 3.53
C GLY A 151 13.07 -27.58 5.06
N SER A 152 11.99 -27.16 5.71
CA SER A 152 11.80 -27.31 7.16
C SER A 152 11.21 -28.68 7.56
N PHE A 153 10.58 -29.37 6.61
CA PHE A 153 10.08 -30.74 6.72
C PHE A 153 9.99 -31.34 5.31
N TRP A 154 9.77 -32.66 5.22
CA TRP A 154 9.50 -33.32 3.95
C TRP A 154 8.37 -34.34 4.07
N ILE A 155 7.58 -34.52 3.01
CA ILE A 155 6.59 -35.60 2.91
C ILE A 155 7.08 -36.56 1.82
N LYS A 156 7.47 -37.78 2.21
CA LYS A 156 7.79 -38.84 1.25
C LYS A 156 6.57 -39.71 1.04
N ASP A 157 6.00 -39.67 -0.15
CA ASP A 157 4.86 -40.47 -0.59
C ASP A 157 5.31 -41.75 -1.34
N GLY A 158 4.34 -42.51 -1.88
CA GLY A 158 4.61 -43.73 -2.65
C GLY A 158 5.34 -44.82 -1.87
N LEU A 159 5.32 -44.75 -0.53
CA LEU A 159 5.98 -45.72 0.32
C LEU A 159 5.18 -47.02 0.34
N LYS A 160 5.88 -48.14 0.25
CA LYS A 160 5.25 -49.46 0.34
C LYS A 160 4.77 -49.68 1.78
N PRO A 161 3.49 -50.03 2.00
CA PRO A 161 3.02 -50.41 3.32
C PRO A 161 3.84 -51.57 3.88
N LEU A 162 3.96 -51.61 5.21
CA LEU A 162 4.65 -52.69 5.95
C LEU A 162 6.17 -52.81 5.70
N HIS A 163 6.78 -51.90 4.94
CA HIS A 163 8.22 -51.84 4.74
C HIS A 163 8.83 -50.66 5.48
N ASP A 164 10.02 -50.88 6.05
CA ASP A 164 10.82 -49.84 6.67
C ASP A 164 11.30 -48.80 5.64
N ALA A 165 11.29 -47.55 6.05
CA ALA A 165 11.80 -46.41 5.32
C ALA A 165 12.87 -45.71 6.17
N TRP A 166 14.04 -45.49 5.61
CA TRP A 166 15.14 -44.76 6.26
C TRP A 166 15.26 -43.37 5.66
N PHE A 167 15.38 -42.38 6.55
CA PHE A 167 15.55 -40.98 6.23
C PHE A 167 16.85 -40.47 6.83
N TYR A 168 17.59 -39.72 6.03
CA TYR A 168 18.81 -39.05 6.45
C TYR A 168 18.62 -37.57 6.27
N VAL A 169 18.82 -36.82 7.34
CA VAL A 169 18.62 -35.37 7.36
C VAL A 169 19.88 -34.72 7.86
N ARG A 170 20.34 -33.66 7.20
CA ARG A 170 21.42 -32.82 7.72
C ARG A 170 20.99 -31.37 7.68
N SER A 171 21.46 -30.62 8.66
CA SER A 171 21.24 -29.19 8.73
C SER A 171 22.23 -28.48 7.83
N VAL A 172 21.74 -27.44 7.18
CA VAL A 172 22.51 -26.61 6.27
C VAL A 172 22.20 -25.15 6.58
N ASN A 173 23.23 -24.34 6.64
CA ASN A 173 23.13 -22.90 6.59
C ASN A 173 24.19 -22.39 5.61
N LEU A 174 24.35 -21.08 5.51
CA LEU A 174 25.36 -20.49 4.63
C LEU A 174 26.81 -20.81 5.09
N ALA A 175 27.01 -21.16 6.35
CA ALA A 175 28.31 -21.50 6.94
C ALA A 175 28.76 -22.95 6.68
N GLY A 176 27.83 -23.84 6.30
CA GLY A 176 28.16 -25.20 5.90
C GLY A 176 27.04 -26.18 6.16
N LYS A 177 27.44 -27.46 6.25
CA LYS A 177 26.52 -28.59 6.44
C LYS A 177 26.94 -29.40 7.64
N SER A 178 25.98 -29.84 8.43
CA SER A 178 26.21 -30.77 9.53
C SER A 178 26.54 -32.18 9.02
N VAL A 179 26.88 -33.07 9.95
CA VAL A 179 26.78 -34.52 9.73
C VAL A 179 25.30 -34.93 9.55
N PHE A 180 25.07 -36.13 9.01
CA PHE A 180 23.73 -36.69 8.88
C PHE A 180 23.20 -37.18 10.22
N ALA A 181 21.95 -36.85 10.49
CA ALA A 181 21.09 -37.54 11.45
C ALA A 181 20.23 -38.57 10.70
N GLU A 182 20.03 -39.74 11.29
CA GLU A 182 19.23 -40.83 10.74
C GLU A 182 17.91 -40.96 11.52
N ALA A 183 16.82 -41.26 10.80
CA ALA A 183 15.57 -41.71 11.38
C ALA A 183 14.94 -42.79 10.50
N SER A 184 14.19 -43.70 11.10
CA SER A 184 13.50 -44.77 10.38
C SER A 184 12.07 -44.93 10.87
N GLY A 185 11.16 -45.25 9.95
CA GLY A 185 9.76 -45.48 10.27
C GLY A 185 9.03 -46.25 9.18
N ARG A 186 7.77 -46.56 9.43
CA ARG A 186 6.89 -47.26 8.48
C ARG A 186 5.67 -46.37 8.18
N PRO A 187 5.13 -46.41 6.95
CA PRO A 187 3.80 -45.87 6.68
C PRO A 187 2.77 -46.50 7.61
N GLY A 188 1.62 -45.84 7.78
CA GLY A 188 0.56 -46.31 8.67
C GLY A 188 0.19 -47.76 8.38
N ASP A 189 -0.07 -48.55 9.41
CA ASP A 189 -0.42 -49.97 9.31
C ASP A 189 -1.95 -50.21 9.43
N ASP A 190 -2.75 -49.14 9.36
CA ASP A 190 -4.21 -49.18 9.48
C ASP A 190 -4.87 -49.77 8.23
N ALA A 191 -4.81 -51.10 8.11
CA ALA A 191 -5.42 -51.89 7.04
C ALA A 191 -6.89 -51.55 6.78
N LYS A 192 -7.64 -51.16 7.83
CA LYS A 192 -9.07 -50.81 7.71
C LYS A 192 -9.24 -49.46 7.04
N GLY A 193 -8.48 -48.45 7.45
CA GLY A 193 -8.53 -47.13 6.82
C GLY A 193 -8.04 -47.11 5.38
N TYR A 194 -7.04 -47.95 5.02
CA TYR A 194 -6.68 -48.15 3.61
C TYR A 194 -7.88 -48.65 2.79
N LEU A 195 -8.56 -49.69 3.30
CA LEU A 195 -9.69 -50.30 2.61
C LEU A 195 -10.84 -49.30 2.42
N ASP A 196 -11.10 -48.46 3.42
CA ASP A 196 -12.16 -47.46 3.36
C ASP A 196 -11.81 -46.28 2.42
N PHE A 197 -10.53 -45.85 2.37
CA PHE A 197 -10.04 -44.88 1.37
C PHE A 197 -10.22 -45.37 -0.07
N PHE A 198 -9.82 -46.62 -0.37
CA PHE A 198 -10.00 -47.18 -1.71
C PHE A 198 -11.47 -47.36 -2.08
N LYS A 199 -12.34 -47.74 -1.13
CA LYS A 199 -13.79 -47.79 -1.36
C LYS A 199 -14.37 -46.42 -1.72
N GLY A 200 -13.91 -45.35 -1.09
CA GLY A 200 -14.32 -43.97 -1.40
C GLY A 200 -13.99 -43.57 -2.84
N LEU A 201 -12.73 -43.74 -3.26
CA LEU A 201 -12.29 -43.45 -4.64
C LEU A 201 -13.02 -44.31 -5.69
N ILE A 202 -13.36 -45.56 -5.35
CA ILE A 202 -14.12 -46.46 -6.24
C ILE A 202 -15.60 -46.04 -6.32
N THR A 203 -16.16 -45.36 -5.32
CA THR A 203 -17.59 -44.96 -5.33
C THR A 203 -17.83 -43.58 -5.93
N GLU A 204 -16.84 -42.69 -5.96
CA GLU A 204 -17.00 -41.32 -6.48
C GLU A 204 -17.04 -41.20 -8.01
N THR A 205 -16.67 -42.24 -8.76
CA THR A 205 -16.73 -42.21 -10.23
C THR A 205 -17.83 -43.11 -10.76
N TYR A 206 -18.57 -42.65 -11.78
CA TYR A 206 -19.62 -43.44 -12.47
C TYR A 206 -19.05 -44.75 -13.04
N LEU A 207 -17.75 -44.76 -13.39
CA LEU A 207 -16.98 -45.94 -13.77
C LEU A 207 -16.77 -46.92 -12.61
N GLY A 208 -16.48 -46.45 -11.39
CA GLY A 208 -16.24 -47.32 -10.24
C GLY A 208 -17.51 -48.00 -9.69
N THR A 209 -18.69 -47.39 -9.89
CA THR A 209 -19.99 -48.03 -9.57
C THR A 209 -20.38 -49.13 -10.58
N GLU A 210 -20.08 -48.93 -11.87
CA GLU A 210 -20.21 -49.96 -12.92
C GLU A 210 -19.14 -51.07 -12.76
N LEU A 211 -17.95 -50.71 -12.30
CA LEU A 211 -16.84 -51.64 -12.04
C LEU A 211 -17.14 -52.56 -10.85
N LEU A 212 -17.68 -52.03 -9.74
CA LEU A 212 -18.16 -52.83 -8.61
C LEU A 212 -19.27 -53.82 -9.01
N LYS A 213 -20.06 -53.50 -10.04
CA LYS A 213 -21.09 -54.40 -10.59
C LYS A 213 -20.54 -55.44 -11.58
N LYS A 214 -19.40 -55.18 -12.21
CA LYS A 214 -18.73 -56.09 -13.18
C LYS A 214 -17.61 -56.92 -12.59
N ILE A 215 -17.15 -56.61 -11.37
CA ILE A 215 -16.35 -57.51 -10.55
C ILE A 215 -17.30 -58.56 -9.98
N ASP A 216 -17.68 -59.51 -10.83
CA ASP A 216 -18.08 -60.82 -10.34
C ASP A 216 -16.77 -61.48 -9.85
N LEU A 217 -16.70 -61.70 -8.55
CA LEU A 217 -15.54 -62.19 -7.83
C LEU A 217 -15.18 -63.61 -8.29
N THR A 218 -14.30 -63.73 -9.29
CA THR A 218 -13.62 -64.99 -9.61
C THR A 218 -12.12 -64.77 -9.82
N GLU A 219 -11.34 -65.77 -9.39
CA GLU A 219 -9.94 -65.72 -8.93
C GLU A 219 -8.84 -65.30 -9.92
N ASN A 220 -9.14 -64.87 -11.15
CA ASN A 220 -8.13 -64.82 -12.22
C ASN A 220 -7.72 -63.42 -12.73
N ASN A 221 -7.69 -62.40 -11.87
CA ASN A 221 -7.51 -60.99 -12.28
C ASN A 221 -6.17 -60.30 -11.93
N ALA A 222 -5.16 -61.02 -11.44
CA ALA A 222 -3.87 -60.42 -11.08
C ALA A 222 -3.15 -59.75 -12.29
N SER A 223 -3.31 -60.30 -13.49
CA SER A 223 -2.70 -59.77 -14.72
C SER A 223 -3.38 -58.50 -15.25
N LYS A 224 -4.70 -58.35 -15.05
CA LYS A 224 -5.45 -57.15 -15.44
C LYS A 224 -5.22 -55.97 -14.49
N LEU A 225 -5.01 -56.25 -13.20
CA LEU A 225 -4.61 -55.25 -12.19
C LEU A 225 -3.23 -54.65 -12.49
N GLN A 226 -2.27 -55.43 -12.98
CA GLN A 226 -0.95 -54.93 -13.38
C GLN A 226 -1.00 -54.03 -14.62
N GLN A 227 -1.81 -54.38 -15.62
CA GLN A 227 -1.98 -53.58 -16.82
C GLN A 227 -2.70 -52.25 -16.52
N PHE A 228 -3.72 -52.30 -15.66
CA PHE A 228 -4.42 -51.12 -15.14
C PHE A 228 -3.51 -50.21 -14.30
N SER A 229 -2.68 -50.78 -13.41
CA SER A 229 -1.70 -50.01 -12.63
C SER A 229 -0.69 -49.26 -13.51
N LYS A 230 -0.34 -49.81 -14.67
CA LYS A 230 0.59 -49.21 -15.62
C LYS A 230 -0.07 -48.06 -16.40
N GLU A 231 -1.30 -48.27 -16.87
CA GLU A 231 -2.07 -47.22 -17.58
C GLU A 231 -2.42 -46.04 -16.65
N TRP A 232 -2.65 -46.32 -15.36
CA TRP A 232 -2.88 -45.28 -14.34
C TRP A 232 -1.59 -44.51 -14.01
N GLN A 233 -0.44 -45.18 -13.94
CA GLN A 233 0.87 -44.52 -13.83
C GLN A 233 1.17 -43.63 -15.04
N ASP A 234 0.95 -44.13 -16.26
CA ASP A 234 1.17 -43.38 -17.50
C ASP A 234 0.25 -42.14 -17.62
N ALA A 235 -0.94 -42.18 -17.02
CA ALA A 235 -1.86 -41.04 -16.94
C ALA A 235 -1.47 -40.04 -15.83
N ASN A 236 -1.00 -40.53 -14.68
CA ASN A 236 -0.57 -39.74 -13.54
C ASN A 236 0.75 -38.98 -13.81
N ASP A 237 1.67 -39.58 -14.59
CA ASP A 237 2.89 -38.91 -15.06
C ASP A 237 2.61 -37.77 -16.05
N LYS A 238 1.42 -37.72 -16.65
CA LYS A 238 1.01 -36.65 -17.58
C LYS A 238 0.25 -35.50 -16.92
N TRP A 239 -0.39 -35.72 -15.77
CA TRP A 239 -1.29 -34.75 -15.12
C TRP A 239 -0.90 -34.57 -13.64
N SER A 240 0.24 -33.94 -13.38
CA SER A 240 0.71 -33.61 -12.04
C SER A 240 0.00 -32.36 -11.49
N ALA A 241 -1.21 -32.55 -10.97
CA ALA A 241 -1.87 -31.59 -10.09
C ALA A 241 -1.88 -32.15 -8.66
N THR A 242 -0.85 -31.84 -7.87
CA THR A 242 -0.79 -32.25 -6.46
C THR A 242 -1.67 -31.32 -5.64
N TRP A 243 -2.65 -31.87 -4.92
CA TRP A 243 -3.43 -31.15 -3.93
C TRP A 243 -3.22 -31.70 -2.52
N GLY A 244 -3.22 -30.84 -1.50
CA GLY A 244 -3.08 -31.25 -0.09
C GLY A 244 -4.00 -30.43 0.81
N VAL A 245 -4.73 -31.08 1.71
CA VAL A 245 -5.69 -30.43 2.64
C VAL A 245 -5.13 -30.44 4.05
N LYS A 246 -4.93 -29.27 4.64
CA LYS A 246 -4.58 -29.09 6.06
C LYS A 246 -5.87 -29.15 6.87
N ILE A 247 -5.93 -30.00 7.90
CA ILE A 247 -7.07 -30.08 8.83
C ILE A 247 -6.58 -29.73 10.23
N GLU A 248 -7.28 -28.84 10.92
CA GLU A 248 -6.99 -28.45 12.30
C GLU A 248 -8.18 -28.81 13.22
N GLN A 249 -7.91 -28.91 14.52
CA GLN A 249 -8.89 -29.28 15.52
C GLN A 249 -9.16 -28.10 16.46
N THR A 250 -10.43 -27.74 16.64
CA THR A 250 -10.85 -26.73 17.61
C THR A 250 -10.68 -27.25 19.04
N LYS A 251 -10.69 -26.34 20.03
CA LYS A 251 -10.58 -26.70 21.45
C LYS A 251 -11.70 -27.61 21.94
N ASP A 252 -12.86 -27.63 21.28
CA ASP A 252 -13.99 -28.54 21.53
C ASP A 252 -13.93 -29.85 20.70
N GLY A 253 -12.82 -30.10 20.01
CA GLY A 253 -12.54 -31.38 19.36
C GLY A 253 -13.07 -31.53 17.93
N LYS A 254 -13.66 -30.49 17.34
CA LYS A 254 -14.16 -30.52 15.95
C LYS A 254 -13.07 -30.20 14.95
N TYR A 255 -12.99 -31.00 13.89
CA TYR A 255 -12.04 -30.79 12.81
C TYR A 255 -12.58 -29.83 11.75
N TYR A 256 -11.75 -28.92 11.25
CA TYR A 256 -12.05 -28.06 10.11
C TYR A 256 -10.88 -28.02 9.12
N VAL A 257 -11.19 -27.73 7.86
CA VAL A 257 -10.17 -27.52 6.82
C VAL A 257 -9.49 -26.17 7.06
N ALA A 258 -8.19 -26.21 7.37
CA ALA A 258 -7.33 -25.06 7.68
C ALA A 258 -6.43 -24.65 6.51
N GLY A 259 -6.51 -25.33 5.36
CA GLY A 259 -5.77 -24.93 4.16
C GLY A 259 -5.89 -25.96 3.03
N LEU A 260 -5.73 -25.50 1.79
CA LEU A 260 -5.69 -26.34 0.59
C LEU A 260 -4.55 -25.85 -0.31
N GLY A 261 -3.56 -26.70 -0.59
CA GLY A 261 -2.48 -26.42 -1.54
C GLY A 261 -2.78 -27.03 -2.90
N LEU A 262 -2.50 -26.31 -4.00
CA LEU A 262 -2.53 -26.81 -5.39
C LEU A 262 -1.20 -26.48 -6.06
N SER A 263 -0.59 -27.43 -6.76
CA SER A 263 0.62 -27.22 -7.57
C SER A 263 0.36 -27.58 -9.04
N MET A 264 0.90 -26.79 -9.97
CA MET A 264 0.92 -27.11 -11.41
C MET A 264 2.29 -26.82 -12.05
N GLU A 265 2.70 -27.78 -12.89
CA GLU A 265 3.74 -27.79 -13.93
C GLU A 265 5.23 -27.78 -13.53
N ASP A 266 5.90 -28.84 -13.97
CA ASP A 266 7.34 -29.04 -13.94
C ASP A 266 7.91 -28.65 -15.31
N THR A 267 8.94 -27.81 -15.37
CA THR A 267 9.68 -27.55 -16.62
C THR A 267 11.17 -27.82 -16.44
N PRO A 268 11.91 -28.14 -17.52
CA PRO A 268 13.31 -28.57 -17.45
C PRO A 268 14.28 -27.56 -16.82
N ASP A 269 13.90 -26.28 -16.73
CA ASP A 269 14.76 -25.18 -16.24
C ASP A 269 14.50 -24.80 -14.77
N GLY A 270 13.66 -25.57 -14.06
CA GLY A 270 13.31 -25.34 -12.66
C GLY A 270 11.84 -24.97 -12.44
N LYS A 271 11.42 -25.04 -11.18
CA LYS A 271 10.02 -24.83 -10.73
C LYS A 271 9.64 -23.35 -10.90
N ILE A 272 8.56 -23.06 -11.64
CA ILE A 272 8.15 -21.68 -11.98
C ILE A 272 6.87 -21.18 -11.31
N SER A 273 6.18 -21.96 -10.47
CA SER A 273 5.05 -21.42 -9.70
C SER A 273 4.72 -22.21 -8.43
N GLN A 274 4.41 -21.47 -7.36
CA GLN A 274 4.04 -21.98 -6.03
C GLN A 274 2.79 -21.23 -5.56
N PHE A 275 1.73 -21.96 -5.18
CA PHE A 275 0.53 -21.38 -4.55
C PHE A 275 0.43 -21.84 -3.09
N LEU A 276 0.84 -20.98 -2.15
CA LEU A 276 0.80 -21.22 -0.70
C LEU A 276 -0.39 -20.47 -0.09
N VAL A 277 -1.22 -21.17 0.68
CA VAL A 277 -2.35 -20.59 1.43
C VAL A 277 -2.21 -20.96 2.91
N ALA A 278 -2.03 -19.97 3.78
CA ALA A 278 -2.28 -20.13 5.22
C ALA A 278 -3.76 -19.89 5.52
N ALA A 279 -4.29 -20.43 6.63
CA ALA A 279 -5.71 -20.33 7.00
C ALA A 279 -6.21 -18.88 7.11
N ASP A 280 -5.32 -17.94 7.40
CA ASP A 280 -5.57 -16.53 7.71
C ASP A 280 -4.79 -15.56 6.82
N ARG A 281 -3.89 -16.06 5.95
CA ARG A 281 -3.05 -15.23 5.10
C ARG A 281 -2.69 -15.89 3.76
N ILE A 282 -2.97 -15.21 2.65
CA ILE A 282 -2.50 -15.57 1.30
C ILE A 282 -1.59 -14.45 0.82
N ALA A 283 -0.35 -14.78 0.41
CA ALA A 283 0.60 -13.77 -0.06
C ALA A 283 1.30 -14.20 -1.35
N TYR A 284 1.42 -13.29 -2.33
CA TYR A 284 2.23 -13.48 -3.53
C TYR A 284 3.52 -12.66 -3.44
N ILE A 285 4.66 -13.29 -3.65
CA ILE A 285 5.99 -12.66 -3.64
C ILE A 285 6.71 -13.10 -4.93
N ASN A 286 7.28 -12.14 -5.67
CA ASN A 286 8.11 -12.44 -6.84
C ASN A 286 9.59 -12.23 -6.46
N PRO A 287 10.36 -13.27 -6.11
CA PRO A 287 11.74 -13.10 -5.65
C PRO A 287 12.73 -12.70 -6.75
N ALA A 288 12.36 -12.77 -8.04
CA ALA A 288 13.26 -12.51 -9.15
C ALA A 288 13.61 -11.01 -9.35
N ASN A 289 12.89 -10.10 -8.68
CA ASN A 289 13.10 -8.66 -8.78
C ASN A 289 13.86 -8.06 -7.57
N GLY A 290 14.26 -8.88 -6.59
CA GLY A 290 14.93 -8.44 -5.37
C GLY A 290 14.03 -7.75 -4.35
N ASN A 291 12.69 -7.82 -4.49
CA ASN A 291 11.73 -7.27 -3.53
C ASN A 291 11.09 -8.37 -2.68
N GLU A 292 11.38 -8.37 -1.38
CA GLU A 292 10.81 -9.32 -0.41
C GLU A 292 9.43 -8.89 0.11
N THR A 293 8.93 -7.73 -0.32
CA THR A 293 7.62 -7.22 0.09
C THR A 293 6.51 -7.92 -0.70
N PRO A 294 5.54 -8.57 -0.04
CA PRO A 294 4.46 -9.25 -0.74
C PRO A 294 3.64 -8.30 -1.62
N GLY A 295 3.48 -8.69 -2.88
CA GLY A 295 2.73 -7.95 -3.88
C GLY A 295 1.23 -7.96 -3.65
N PHE A 296 0.73 -9.06 -3.10
CA PHE A 296 -0.66 -9.26 -2.73
C PHE A 296 -0.68 -9.95 -1.39
N VAL A 297 -1.52 -9.50 -0.46
CA VAL A 297 -1.75 -10.09 0.85
C VAL A 297 -3.24 -10.08 1.14
N MET A 298 -3.86 -11.25 1.24
CA MET A 298 -5.12 -11.39 1.96
C MET A 298 -4.77 -11.68 3.41
N GLN A 299 -5.26 -10.90 4.38
CA GLN A 299 -5.06 -11.17 5.80
C GLN A 299 -6.29 -10.72 6.60
N GLY A 300 -6.91 -11.65 7.34
CA GLY A 300 -8.20 -11.40 7.98
C GLY A 300 -9.27 -10.97 6.96
N ASP A 301 -9.92 -9.84 7.19
CA ASP A 301 -10.95 -9.27 6.30
C ASP A 301 -10.39 -8.28 5.25
N GLN A 302 -9.06 -8.22 5.08
CA GLN A 302 -8.40 -7.23 4.22
C GLN A 302 -7.62 -7.87 3.08
N ILE A 303 -7.65 -7.21 1.93
CA ILE A 303 -6.80 -7.49 0.77
C ILE A 303 -5.89 -6.27 0.56
N ILE A 304 -4.58 -6.48 0.61
CA ILE A 304 -3.55 -5.46 0.40
C ILE A 304 -2.83 -5.81 -0.89
N MET A 305 -2.75 -4.86 -1.81
CA MET A 305 -2.02 -5.00 -3.06
C MET A 305 -1.01 -3.86 -3.20
N ASN A 306 0.22 -4.16 -3.57
CA ASN A 306 1.21 -3.14 -3.89
C ASN A 306 1.22 -2.85 -5.41
N GLU A 307 1.98 -1.83 -5.79
CA GLU A 307 2.09 -1.40 -7.19
C GLU A 307 2.81 -2.42 -8.11
N GLU A 308 3.64 -3.31 -7.56
CA GLU A 308 4.28 -4.37 -8.34
C GLU A 308 3.30 -5.47 -8.73
N PHE A 309 2.28 -5.72 -7.90
CA PHE A 309 1.23 -6.69 -8.19
C PHE A 309 0.14 -6.14 -9.08
N LEU A 310 -0.34 -4.92 -8.81
CA LEU A 310 -1.41 -4.30 -9.58
C LEU A 310 -1.11 -2.82 -9.84
N LYS A 311 -0.43 -2.57 -10.96
CA LYS A 311 -0.14 -1.21 -11.43
C LYS A 311 -1.35 -0.53 -12.08
N TYR A 312 -2.19 -1.31 -12.78
CA TYR A 312 -3.40 -0.83 -13.44
C TYR A 312 -4.53 -1.84 -13.24
N LEU A 313 -5.67 -1.39 -12.72
CA LEU A 313 -6.89 -2.18 -12.61
C LEU A 313 -7.85 -1.81 -13.74
N SER A 314 -8.07 -2.74 -14.67
CA SER A 314 -9.14 -2.64 -15.67
C SER A 314 -10.22 -3.65 -15.30
N ALA A 315 -11.25 -3.19 -14.59
CA ALA A 315 -12.38 -4.03 -14.16
C ALA A 315 -13.69 -3.52 -14.75
N PRO A 316 -14.49 -4.38 -15.41
CA PRO A 316 -15.81 -4.00 -15.89
C PRO A 316 -16.82 -3.79 -14.76
N THR A 317 -16.66 -4.49 -13.63
CA THR A 317 -17.50 -4.31 -12.43
C THR A 317 -16.67 -4.51 -11.18
N ILE A 318 -16.89 -3.67 -10.17
CA ILE A 318 -16.40 -3.86 -8.79
C ILE A 318 -17.59 -3.56 -7.88
N THR A 319 -17.97 -4.44 -6.97
CA THR A 319 -19.07 -4.19 -6.04
C THR A 319 -18.68 -4.65 -4.65
N SER A 320 -18.71 -3.75 -3.67
CA SER A 320 -18.56 -4.12 -2.26
C SER A 320 -19.81 -4.84 -1.75
N GLY A 321 -19.69 -5.67 -0.72
CA GLY A 321 -20.86 -6.24 -0.04
C GLY A 321 -21.83 -5.17 0.51
N GLY A 322 -23.08 -5.59 0.75
CA GLY A 322 -24.16 -4.74 1.30
C GLY A 322 -25.19 -4.26 0.26
N ASN A 323 -26.37 -3.86 0.73
CA ASN A 323 -27.45 -3.33 -0.11
C ASN A 323 -28.04 -2.03 0.50
N PRO A 324 -27.79 -0.84 -0.07
CA PRO A 324 -26.96 -0.56 -1.24
C PRO A 324 -25.45 -0.57 -0.93
N PRO A 325 -24.59 -0.96 -1.90
CA PRO A 325 -23.14 -1.10 -1.70
C PRO A 325 -22.48 0.21 -1.21
N ALA A 326 -21.40 0.08 -0.43
CA ALA A 326 -20.58 1.19 0.03
C ALA A 326 -19.62 1.68 -1.07
N PHE A 327 -19.13 0.76 -1.90
CA PHE A 327 -18.34 1.03 -3.09
C PHE A 327 -18.87 0.22 -4.27
N SER A 328 -19.06 0.85 -5.43
CA SER A 328 -19.38 0.13 -6.67
C SER A 328 -18.86 0.86 -7.91
N LEU A 329 -18.24 0.12 -8.82
CA LEU A 329 -17.99 0.48 -10.21
C LEU A 329 -18.86 -0.45 -11.07
N THR A 330 -19.75 0.11 -11.88
CA THR A 330 -20.60 -0.68 -12.79
C THR A 330 -20.06 -0.64 -14.23
N PRO A 331 -20.46 -1.57 -15.12
CA PRO A 331 -20.00 -1.62 -16.51
C PRO A 331 -20.25 -0.35 -17.32
N ASP A 332 -21.28 0.42 -16.97
CA ASP A 332 -21.60 1.74 -17.53
C ASP A 332 -20.72 2.87 -16.96
N GLY A 333 -19.70 2.54 -16.15
CA GLY A 333 -18.71 3.48 -15.64
C GLY A 333 -19.14 4.26 -14.40
N LYS A 334 -20.26 3.89 -13.75
CA LYS A 334 -20.73 4.58 -12.55
C LYS A 334 -19.91 4.16 -11.33
N LEU A 335 -19.17 5.11 -10.77
CA LEU A 335 -18.49 4.98 -9.49
C LEU A 335 -19.38 5.51 -8.35
N THR A 336 -19.67 4.67 -7.37
CA THR A 336 -20.30 5.04 -6.08
C THR A 336 -19.29 4.75 -4.97
N ALA A 337 -19.00 5.74 -4.12
CA ALA A 337 -18.15 5.57 -2.95
C ALA A 337 -18.76 6.35 -1.77
N LYS A 338 -19.10 5.67 -0.68
CA LYS A 338 -19.64 6.27 0.55
C LYS A 338 -18.55 6.43 1.59
N ASN A 339 -18.53 7.57 2.29
CA ASN A 339 -17.55 7.90 3.34
C ASN A 339 -16.08 7.74 2.89
N ALA A 340 -15.79 8.07 1.63
CA ALA A 340 -14.44 8.01 1.07
C ALA A 340 -13.72 9.35 1.21
N ASP A 341 -12.46 9.32 1.63
CA ASP A 341 -11.52 10.43 1.49
C ASP A 341 -10.82 10.29 0.13
N ILE A 342 -11.07 11.23 -0.79
CA ILE A 342 -10.52 11.21 -2.14
C ILE A 342 -9.57 12.40 -2.27
N SER A 343 -8.28 12.11 -2.38
CA SER A 343 -7.22 13.11 -2.56
C SER A 343 -6.48 12.89 -3.89
N GLY A 344 -5.83 13.94 -4.41
CA GLY A 344 -5.09 13.92 -5.68
C GLY A 344 -5.85 14.55 -6.86
N HIS A 345 -5.44 14.21 -8.09
CA HIS A 345 -6.03 14.76 -9.32
C HIS A 345 -7.18 13.87 -9.82
N ILE A 346 -8.40 14.40 -9.76
CA ILE A 346 -9.60 13.73 -10.31
C ILE A 346 -9.85 14.29 -11.71
N ASN A 347 -9.68 13.45 -12.74
CA ASN A 347 -10.03 13.80 -14.11
C ASN A 347 -11.35 13.11 -14.51
N ALA A 348 -12.42 13.88 -14.68
CA ALA A 348 -13.69 13.37 -15.21
C ALA A 348 -13.88 13.89 -16.64
N VAL A 349 -13.88 12.99 -17.62
CA VAL A 349 -14.06 13.35 -19.04
C VAL A 349 -15.51 13.78 -19.32
N SER A 350 -16.48 13.22 -18.58
CA SER A 350 -17.90 13.57 -18.65
C SER A 350 -18.62 13.04 -17.41
N GLY A 351 -19.65 13.74 -16.92
CA GLY A 351 -20.49 13.28 -15.80
C GLY A 351 -21.43 14.36 -15.28
N SER A 352 -22.37 13.98 -14.42
CA SER A 352 -23.22 14.92 -13.67
C SER A 352 -22.93 14.80 -12.17
N PHE A 353 -22.75 15.95 -11.51
CA PHE A 353 -22.64 16.02 -10.05
C PHE A 353 -24.01 16.38 -9.47
N THR A 354 -24.49 15.56 -8.53
CA THR A 354 -25.72 15.82 -7.77
C THR A 354 -25.39 15.72 -6.28
N GLY A 355 -25.36 16.86 -5.59
CA GLY A 355 -25.01 16.93 -4.16
C GLY A 355 -24.60 18.34 -3.72
N GLU A 356 -24.05 18.45 -2.51
CA GLU A 356 -23.46 19.69 -1.99
C GLU A 356 -21.94 19.61 -2.01
N ILE A 357 -21.27 20.67 -2.47
CA ILE A 357 -19.81 20.82 -2.33
C ILE A 357 -19.57 21.76 -1.14
N ASN A 358 -19.30 21.18 0.03
CA ASN A 358 -18.96 21.94 1.24
C ASN A 358 -17.43 22.09 1.33
N ALA A 359 -16.85 22.98 0.53
CA ALA A 359 -15.42 23.25 0.53
C ALA A 359 -15.07 24.45 1.43
N THR A 360 -14.12 24.28 2.37
CA THR A 360 -13.62 25.40 3.19
C THR A 360 -12.84 26.43 2.35
N SER A 361 -12.22 26.01 1.25
CA SER A 361 -11.61 26.87 0.22
C SER A 361 -11.43 26.10 -1.09
N GLY A 362 -11.71 26.71 -2.25
CA GLY A 362 -11.52 26.09 -3.56
C GLY A 362 -11.44 27.11 -4.70
N LYS A 363 -10.70 26.79 -5.77
CA LYS A 363 -10.62 27.59 -7.00
C LYS A 363 -11.17 26.77 -8.16
N PHE A 364 -12.36 27.10 -8.63
CA PHE A 364 -12.86 26.57 -9.89
C PHE A 364 -12.21 27.35 -11.03
N SER A 365 -11.36 26.68 -11.80
CA SER A 365 -10.73 27.27 -12.99
C SER A 365 -11.34 26.60 -14.21
N GLY A 366 -12.22 27.29 -14.92
CA GLY A 366 -12.94 26.73 -16.06
C GLY A 366 -14.37 27.27 -16.19
N VAL A 367 -15.19 26.61 -17.02
CA VAL A 367 -16.61 26.94 -17.21
C VAL A 367 -17.46 26.07 -16.28
N ILE A 368 -18.38 26.70 -15.53
CA ILE A 368 -19.37 26.02 -14.67
C ILE A 368 -20.76 26.30 -15.26
N GLU A 369 -21.45 25.25 -15.72
CA GLU A 369 -22.84 25.34 -16.22
C GLU A 369 -23.80 24.69 -15.23
N ALA A 370 -24.85 25.41 -14.82
CA ALA A 370 -25.88 24.92 -13.89
C ALA A 370 -27.28 25.40 -14.31
N ARG A 371 -28.31 24.57 -14.05
CA ARG A 371 -29.72 24.87 -14.36
C ARG A 371 -30.28 26.04 -13.52
N GLU A 372 -29.78 26.22 -12.29
CA GLU A 372 -30.03 27.34 -11.38
C GLU A 372 -28.81 27.51 -10.46
N PHE A 373 -28.41 28.75 -10.14
CA PHE A 373 -27.47 29.05 -9.06
C PHE A 373 -28.30 29.64 -7.90
N VAL A 374 -28.36 28.95 -6.77
CA VAL A 374 -29.00 29.47 -5.55
C VAL A 374 -27.89 29.93 -4.61
N GLY A 375 -27.68 31.24 -4.56
CA GLY A 375 -26.59 31.93 -3.85
C GLY A 375 -26.18 33.24 -4.58
N ASP A 376 -25.54 34.18 -3.87
CA ASP A 376 -25.13 35.49 -4.42
C ASP A 376 -23.87 35.39 -5.29
N ILE A 377 -23.98 35.42 -6.63
CA ILE A 377 -22.78 35.44 -7.50
C ILE A 377 -23.00 36.29 -8.75
N CYS A 378 -21.93 36.89 -9.31
CA CYS A 378 -21.52 36.71 -10.73
C CYS A 378 -20.29 37.54 -11.16
N GLY A 379 -19.83 38.50 -10.37
CA GLY A 379 -18.56 39.17 -10.63
C GLY A 379 -18.48 40.48 -9.87
N SER A 380 -17.33 40.77 -9.28
CA SER A 380 -17.05 42.05 -8.64
C SER A 380 -15.82 42.69 -9.25
N LYS A 381 -15.91 43.98 -9.52
CA LYS A 381 -14.78 44.76 -10.04
C LYS A 381 -14.71 46.08 -9.30
N VAL A 382 -13.61 46.28 -8.58
CA VAL A 382 -13.30 47.55 -7.91
C VAL A 382 -12.74 48.52 -8.95
N MET A 383 -13.36 49.69 -9.09
CA MET A 383 -12.86 50.76 -9.96
C MET A 383 -11.90 51.66 -9.18
N GLN A 384 -10.93 52.27 -9.87
CA GLN A 384 -10.05 53.27 -9.26
C GLN A 384 -10.86 54.51 -8.85
N GLY A 385 -10.73 54.99 -7.62
CA GLY A 385 -11.43 56.19 -7.15
C GLY A 385 -10.86 57.49 -7.74
N VAL A 386 -11.66 58.57 -7.69
CA VAL A 386 -11.28 59.90 -8.18
C VAL A 386 -11.60 60.99 -7.15
N SER A 387 -10.80 62.07 -7.14
CA SER A 387 -10.90 63.16 -6.16
C SER A 387 -10.74 64.55 -6.81
N ILE A 388 -11.43 65.55 -6.25
CA ILE A 388 -11.37 66.96 -6.68
C ILE A 388 -10.99 67.85 -5.50
N ARG A 389 -10.12 68.85 -5.74
CA ARG A 389 -9.70 69.88 -4.78
C ARG A 389 -9.87 71.31 -5.30
N GLU A 390 -10.48 71.48 -6.48
CA GLU A 390 -10.55 72.75 -7.22
C GLU A 390 -12.00 73.27 -7.35
N THR A 391 -12.15 74.54 -7.74
CA THR A 391 -13.46 75.19 -7.93
C THR A 391 -13.99 74.91 -9.34
N ASN A 392 -15.24 74.44 -9.46
CA ASN A 392 -15.90 74.16 -10.75
C ASN A 392 -15.22 73.08 -11.63
N ASP A 393 -14.73 71.99 -11.04
CA ASP A 393 -14.07 70.88 -11.75
C ASP A 393 -14.93 69.60 -11.86
N GLU A 394 -14.58 68.70 -12.78
CA GLU A 394 -15.19 67.37 -12.98
C GLU A 394 -14.11 66.30 -13.26
N ARG A 395 -14.19 65.16 -12.55
CA ARG A 395 -13.26 64.04 -12.69
C ARG A 395 -14.01 62.73 -12.84
N SER A 396 -13.48 61.79 -13.62
CA SER A 396 -14.14 60.51 -13.88
C SER A 396 -13.17 59.33 -13.90
N THR A 397 -13.72 58.16 -13.58
CA THR A 397 -13.07 56.86 -13.71
C THR A 397 -13.95 55.95 -14.54
N SER A 398 -13.34 55.03 -15.28
CA SER A 398 -14.07 54.10 -16.13
C SER A 398 -13.48 52.71 -16.09
N THR A 399 -14.34 51.71 -16.22
CA THR A 399 -13.94 50.33 -16.40
C THR A 399 -14.83 49.68 -17.45
N ARG A 400 -14.27 48.67 -18.09
CA ARG A 400 -15.01 47.81 -19.00
C ARG A 400 -15.25 46.48 -18.31
N TYR A 401 -16.51 46.13 -18.14
CA TYR A 401 -16.89 44.75 -17.87
C TYR A 401 -17.04 44.05 -19.22
N THR A 402 -16.28 42.97 -19.41
CA THR A 402 -16.38 42.13 -20.59
C THR A 402 -16.72 40.74 -20.11
N ASP A 403 -17.90 40.27 -20.49
CA ASP A 403 -18.30 38.90 -20.28
C ASP A 403 -17.48 37.97 -21.19
N SER A 404 -17.23 36.74 -20.75
CA SER A 404 -16.67 35.74 -21.67
C SER A 404 -17.71 35.50 -22.78
N ALA A 405 -17.28 35.51 -24.04
CA ALA A 405 -18.12 35.74 -25.22
C ALA A 405 -19.27 34.74 -25.48
N THR A 406 -19.46 33.75 -24.61
CA THR A 406 -20.28 32.58 -24.86
C THR A 406 -21.76 32.75 -24.48
N TYR A 407 -22.17 33.69 -23.60
CA TYR A 407 -23.59 33.86 -23.24
C TYR A 407 -24.05 35.31 -22.93
N GLN A 408 -25.02 35.82 -23.69
CA GLN A 408 -25.69 37.13 -23.53
C GLN A 408 -26.78 37.10 -22.42
N ILE A 409 -26.40 36.69 -21.20
CA ILE A 409 -27.37 36.61 -20.10
C ILE A 409 -27.71 38.02 -19.60
N GLY A 410 -29.01 38.28 -19.39
CA GLY A 410 -29.51 39.48 -18.73
C GLY A 410 -28.93 39.61 -17.33
N LYS A 411 -28.28 40.74 -17.06
CA LYS A 411 -27.52 40.98 -15.84
C LYS A 411 -27.87 42.34 -15.28
N THR A 412 -27.95 42.38 -13.96
CA THR A 412 -28.03 43.64 -13.26
C THR A 412 -26.62 44.06 -12.94
N ILE A 413 -26.14 45.08 -13.65
CA ILE A 413 -24.91 45.77 -13.29
C ILE A 413 -25.30 46.78 -12.22
N THR A 414 -24.91 46.48 -10.99
CA THR A 414 -25.07 47.40 -9.87
C THR A 414 -23.75 48.10 -9.64
N VAL A 415 -23.74 49.41 -9.86
CA VAL A 415 -22.61 50.27 -9.49
C VAL A 415 -22.98 50.97 -8.21
N MET A 416 -22.15 50.76 -7.19
CA MET A 416 -22.22 51.47 -5.92
C MET A 416 -21.09 52.49 -5.90
N ALA A 417 -21.43 53.76 -6.06
CA ALA A 417 -20.47 54.87 -6.01
C ALA A 417 -20.49 55.48 -4.60
N ASN A 418 -19.46 55.17 -3.81
CA ASN A 418 -19.34 55.70 -2.45
C ASN A 418 -18.65 57.06 -2.50
N CYS A 419 -19.40 58.12 -2.22
CA CYS A 419 -18.91 59.48 -2.22
C CYS A 419 -18.56 59.94 -0.81
N GLU A 420 -17.43 60.61 -0.67
CA GLU A 420 -16.95 61.25 0.54
C GLU A 420 -16.83 62.75 0.31
N ARG A 421 -17.48 63.54 1.17
CA ARG A 421 -17.41 65.01 1.17
C ARG A 421 -16.65 65.50 2.41
N ASN A 422 -15.50 66.13 2.18
CA ASN A 422 -14.73 66.80 3.22
C ASN A 422 -14.81 68.31 2.98
N GLY A 423 -15.86 69.00 3.46
CA GLY A 423 -16.02 70.47 3.45
C GLY A 423 -16.66 71.12 2.21
N GLY A 424 -16.65 72.46 2.15
CA GLY A 424 -17.15 73.29 1.04
C GLY A 424 -18.67 73.55 1.01
N THR A 425 -19.11 74.61 0.33
CA THR A 425 -20.54 74.99 0.16
C THR A 425 -21.08 74.69 -1.24
N GLY A 426 -20.22 74.29 -2.18
CA GLY A 426 -20.62 73.95 -3.54
C GLY A 426 -21.52 72.70 -3.62
N ALA A 427 -22.33 72.64 -4.67
CA ALA A 427 -23.10 71.45 -5.03
C ALA A 427 -22.13 70.37 -5.53
N ILE A 428 -22.23 69.17 -4.96
CA ILE A 428 -21.47 67.99 -5.42
C ILE A 428 -22.46 67.07 -6.11
N THR A 429 -22.09 66.59 -7.28
CA THR A 429 -22.90 65.70 -8.06
C THR A 429 -22.08 64.47 -8.43
N VAL A 430 -22.64 63.29 -8.17
CA VAL A 430 -22.10 62.02 -8.64
C VAL A 430 -22.96 61.53 -9.79
N THR A 431 -22.30 61.23 -10.89
CA THR A 431 -22.94 60.73 -12.10
C THR A 431 -22.39 59.34 -12.40
N ILE A 432 -23.25 58.34 -12.31
CA ILE A 432 -22.95 56.96 -12.71
C ILE A 432 -23.50 56.76 -14.11
N ASN A 433 -22.63 56.36 -15.03
CA ASN A 433 -22.99 55.98 -16.39
C ASN A 433 -22.70 54.49 -16.59
N ILE A 434 -23.74 53.74 -16.91
CA ILE A 434 -23.65 52.33 -17.31
C ILE A 434 -24.13 52.26 -18.76
N ASN A 435 -23.17 52.19 -19.68
CA ASN A 435 -23.39 52.03 -21.11
C ASN A 435 -24.36 53.06 -21.74
N GLY A 436 -24.20 54.33 -21.39
CA GLY A 436 -25.01 55.46 -21.89
C GLY A 436 -26.25 55.75 -21.05
N GLN A 437 -26.65 54.86 -20.13
CA GLN A 437 -27.69 55.16 -19.14
C GLN A 437 -27.08 55.81 -17.93
N VAL A 438 -27.66 56.94 -17.51
CA VAL A 438 -27.04 57.83 -16.53
C VAL A 438 -27.96 58.07 -15.35
N LYS A 439 -27.42 57.87 -14.14
CA LYS A 439 -28.02 58.35 -12.90
C LYS A 439 -27.14 59.42 -12.29
N THR A 440 -27.76 60.57 -12.04
CA THR A 440 -27.10 61.71 -11.41
C THR A 440 -27.77 61.98 -10.07
N ALA A 441 -26.98 62.07 -9.01
CA ALA A 441 -27.45 62.36 -7.67
C ALA A 441 -26.62 63.49 -7.06
N GLU A 442 -27.31 64.43 -6.42
CA GLU A 442 -26.67 65.48 -5.65
C GLU A 442 -26.34 64.96 -4.26
N VAL A 443 -25.08 65.10 -3.86
CA VAL A 443 -24.62 64.68 -2.54
C VAL A 443 -25.00 65.76 -1.55
N MET A 444 -25.60 65.33 -0.43
CA MET A 444 -26.16 66.25 0.55
C MET A 444 -25.16 67.37 0.93
N PRO A 445 -25.65 68.61 1.16
CA PRO A 445 -24.80 69.72 1.57
C PRO A 445 -24.08 69.38 2.86
N TYR A 446 -22.84 69.84 2.99
CA TYR A 446 -22.12 69.77 4.24
C TYR A 446 -22.78 70.68 5.28
N THR A 447 -23.18 70.11 6.41
CA THR A 447 -23.63 70.88 7.58
C THR A 447 -22.48 71.03 8.56
N ALA A 448 -22.10 72.27 8.88
CA ALA A 448 -20.99 72.55 9.79
C ALA A 448 -21.22 71.89 11.16
N GLY A 449 -20.21 71.17 11.66
CA GLY A 449 -20.25 70.44 12.93
C GLY A 449 -20.56 68.95 12.82
N ILE A 450 -20.87 68.43 11.62
CA ILE A 450 -21.05 66.99 11.37
C ILE A 450 -19.76 66.43 10.72
N PRO A 451 -19.22 65.28 11.18
CA PRO A 451 -18.08 64.61 10.55
C PRO A 451 -18.34 64.25 9.07
N ALA A 452 -17.28 63.92 8.34
CA ALA A 452 -17.30 63.59 6.91
C ALA A 452 -18.55 62.78 6.51
N MET A 453 -19.29 63.30 5.52
CA MET A 453 -20.51 62.66 5.06
C MET A 453 -20.18 61.63 3.97
N TYR A 454 -20.51 60.36 4.26
CA TYR A 454 -20.44 59.26 3.30
C TYR A 454 -21.84 59.01 2.74
N GLN A 455 -21.96 59.07 1.42
CA GLN A 455 -23.21 58.75 0.73
C GLN A 455 -22.94 57.79 -0.42
N THR A 456 -23.68 56.70 -0.45
CA THR A 456 -23.62 55.74 -1.55
C THR A 456 -24.70 56.07 -2.57
N VAL A 457 -24.27 56.38 -3.79
CA VAL A 457 -25.17 56.42 -4.94
C VAL A 457 -25.17 55.05 -5.57
N VAL A 458 -26.32 54.37 -5.53
CA VAL A 458 -26.50 53.07 -6.19
C VAL A 458 -27.24 53.28 -7.50
N PHE A 459 -26.68 52.73 -8.58
CA PHE A 459 -27.36 52.63 -9.84
C PHE A 459 -27.25 51.22 -10.38
N SER A 460 -28.41 50.60 -10.57
CA SER A 460 -28.53 49.28 -11.14
C SER A 460 -29.11 49.42 -12.53
N VAL A 461 -28.34 49.00 -13.52
CA VAL A 461 -28.81 48.90 -14.90
C VAL A 461 -28.89 47.44 -15.26
N TYR A 462 -30.09 47.05 -15.63
CA TYR A 462 -30.27 45.81 -16.34
C TYR A 462 -29.74 46.00 -17.77
N THR A 463 -28.80 45.14 -18.17
CA THR A 463 -28.28 45.14 -19.53
C THR A 463 -28.03 43.71 -19.98
N THR A 464 -28.15 43.51 -21.27
CA THR A 464 -27.76 42.27 -21.94
C THR A 464 -26.39 42.39 -22.59
N SER A 465 -25.87 43.61 -22.80
CA SER A 465 -24.63 43.87 -23.55
C SER A 465 -23.45 43.03 -23.04
N PRO A 466 -22.64 42.40 -23.92
CA PRO A 466 -21.48 41.61 -23.51
C PRO A 466 -20.34 42.48 -22.99
N VAL A 467 -20.29 43.70 -23.50
CA VAL A 467 -19.36 44.73 -23.09
C VAL A 467 -20.17 45.84 -22.47
N VAL A 468 -19.91 46.11 -21.20
CA VAL A 468 -20.54 47.20 -20.48
C VAL A 468 -19.44 48.18 -20.11
N ASP A 469 -19.46 49.32 -20.76
CA ASP A 469 -18.62 50.45 -20.37
C ASP A 469 -19.29 51.17 -19.21
N ILE A 470 -18.56 51.23 -18.10
CA ILE A 470 -19.04 51.79 -16.84
C ILE A 470 -18.13 52.95 -16.52
N SER A 471 -18.72 54.12 -16.26
CA SER A 471 -17.97 55.26 -15.75
C SER A 471 -18.70 55.91 -14.58
N VAL A 472 -17.92 56.48 -13.68
CA VAL A 472 -18.44 57.29 -12.58
C VAL A 472 -17.69 58.61 -12.61
N SER A 473 -18.44 59.70 -12.71
CA SER A 473 -17.91 61.05 -12.59
C SER A 473 -18.36 61.73 -11.31
N LEU A 474 -17.47 62.59 -10.82
CA LEU A 474 -17.66 63.46 -9.67
C LEU A 474 -17.52 64.89 -10.19
N ARG A 475 -18.54 65.72 -9.95
CA ARG A 475 -18.56 67.13 -10.37
C ARG A 475 -18.83 68.03 -9.19
N VAL A 476 -18.12 69.16 -9.14
CA VAL A 476 -18.32 70.21 -8.14
C VAL A 476 -18.71 71.51 -8.84
N ARG A 477 -19.74 72.20 -8.35
CA ARG A 477 -20.10 73.57 -8.77
C ARG A 477 -20.13 74.50 -7.56
N GLY A 478 -19.31 75.55 -7.58
CA GLY A 478 -19.07 76.45 -6.45
C GLY A 478 -17.70 76.24 -5.79
N GLN A 479 -17.40 77.03 -4.75
CA GLN A 479 -16.10 77.01 -4.08
C GLN A 479 -15.97 75.82 -3.13
N TYR A 480 -14.85 75.11 -3.26
CA TYR A 480 -14.50 73.98 -2.40
C TYR A 480 -13.31 74.36 -1.52
N THR A 481 -13.36 74.01 -0.23
CA THR A 481 -12.31 74.39 0.73
C THR A 481 -11.24 73.32 0.92
N THR A 482 -11.53 72.04 0.57
CA THR A 482 -10.71 70.88 0.98
C THR A 482 -10.66 69.76 -0.09
N SER A 483 -11.47 68.69 -0.04
CA SER A 483 -11.60 67.72 -1.15
C SER A 483 -12.91 66.92 -1.20
N ALA A 484 -13.35 66.49 -2.37
CA ALA A 484 -14.42 65.49 -2.56
C ALA A 484 -13.86 64.25 -3.29
N SER A 485 -14.31 63.03 -2.93
CA SER A 485 -13.83 61.78 -3.56
C SER A 485 -14.97 60.78 -3.83
N VAL A 486 -14.82 59.92 -4.83
CA VAL A 486 -15.76 58.81 -5.11
C VAL A 486 -15.02 57.50 -5.42
N TRP A 487 -15.50 56.40 -4.84
CA TRP A 487 -14.95 55.04 -4.97
C TRP A 487 -16.01 54.06 -5.47
N PRO A 488 -15.98 53.65 -6.76
CA PRO A 488 -17.01 52.77 -7.31
C PRO A 488 -16.68 51.29 -7.16
N LEU A 489 -17.68 50.51 -6.76
CA LEU A 489 -17.70 49.06 -6.86
C LEU A 489 -18.74 48.64 -7.90
N VAL A 490 -18.32 47.81 -8.86
CA VAL A 490 -19.21 47.16 -9.81
C VAL A 490 -19.50 45.77 -9.32
N MET A 491 -20.78 45.48 -9.07
CA MET A 491 -21.28 44.14 -8.89
C MET A 491 -22.09 43.75 -10.11
N VAL A 492 -21.83 42.54 -10.60
CA VAL A 492 -22.62 41.92 -11.64
C VAL A 492 -23.37 40.79 -10.98
N SER A 493 -24.69 40.89 -10.95
CA SER A 493 -25.56 39.79 -10.57
C SER A 493 -26.40 39.38 -11.78
N ARG A 494 -26.83 38.13 -11.77
CA ARG A 494 -27.77 37.63 -12.77
C ARG A 494 -29.16 38.22 -12.48
N SER A 495 -29.94 38.52 -13.51
CA SER A 495 -31.21 39.24 -13.32
C SER A 495 -32.23 38.45 -12.48
N GLY A 496 -32.97 39.14 -11.61
CA GLY A 496 -34.15 38.60 -10.90
C GLY A 496 -34.00 38.52 -9.39
N SER A 497 -32.79 38.51 -8.87
CA SER A 497 -32.49 38.68 -7.44
C SER A 497 -32.14 40.14 -7.18
N ASN A 498 -33.02 40.86 -6.50
CA ASN A 498 -32.60 42.10 -5.86
C ASN A 498 -31.57 41.73 -4.81
N PHE A 499 -30.41 42.39 -4.83
CA PHE A 499 -29.54 42.44 -3.66
C PHE A 499 -30.33 43.14 -2.57
N THR A 500 -30.91 42.38 -1.65
CA THR A 500 -31.17 42.89 -0.32
C THR A 500 -29.83 42.95 0.40
N ASN A 501 -29.42 44.19 0.72
CA ASN A 501 -28.18 44.51 1.41
C ASN A 501 -28.13 43.91 2.82
#